data_AF-A0A2X1XP18-F1
#
_entry.id   AF-A0A2X1XP18-F1
#
_cell.length_a   1.000
_cell.length_b   1.000
_cell.length_c   1.000
_cell.angle_alpha   90.00
_cell.angle_beta   90.00
_cell.angle_gamma   90.00
#
_symmetry.space_group_name_H-M   'P 1'
#
loop_
_entity.id
_entity.type
_entity.pdbx_description
1 polymer ?
#
loop_
_entity_poly.entity_id
_entity_poly.type
_entity_poly.pdbx_seq_one_letter_code
_entity_poly.pdbx_strand_id
1 'polypeptide(L)'
;MKALLLVALSIFAFQAQAQDKYVCKSGNSERVIEVVYTNPDSSVPCEVHYTKASGTEVLWQASHEKGYCETKAQAFAEKLTSLGIPCTAASSDESISHKSMTQTTAEPTAQPQAVEVQAPVEPSTAAPAVSQ
;
A
#
# COMPACT_ATOMS: atom_id res chain seq x y z
N MET A 1 12.34 15.47 57.48
CA MET A 1 12.51 15.07 56.06
C MET A 1 11.13 14.75 55.51
N LYS A 2 10.47 15.74 54.88
CA LYS A 2 9.20 15.52 54.17
C LYS A 2 9.57 15.13 52.75
N ALA A 3 9.48 13.84 52.44
CA ALA A 3 9.54 13.38 51.05
C ALA A 3 8.28 13.88 50.34
N LEU A 4 8.38 15.05 49.71
CA LEU A 4 7.39 15.53 48.75
C LEU A 4 7.43 14.58 47.54
N LEU A 5 6.39 13.78 47.44
CA LEU A 5 6.16 12.78 46.42
C LEU A 5 5.77 13.53 45.13
N LEU A 6 6.77 13.87 44.30
CA LEU A 6 6.57 14.42 42.96
C LEU A 6 6.07 13.29 42.04
N VAL A 7 4.75 13.18 41.89
CA VAL A 7 4.10 12.31 40.91
C VAL A 7 4.41 12.89 39.53
N ALA A 8 5.34 12.25 38.81
CA ALA A 8 5.68 12.55 37.43
C ALA A 8 4.45 12.26 36.53
N LEU A 9 3.78 13.32 36.07
CA LEU A 9 2.70 13.24 35.10
C LEU A 9 3.33 13.07 33.70
N SER A 10 3.53 11.82 33.28
CA SER A 10 4.00 11.47 31.94
C SER A 10 2.88 11.68 30.93
N ILE A 11 2.79 12.88 30.34
CA ILE A 11 1.87 13.15 29.23
C ILE A 11 2.39 12.39 28.01
N PHE A 12 1.77 11.26 27.68
CA PHE A 12 1.98 10.61 26.38
C PHE A 12 1.40 11.52 25.29
N ALA A 13 2.26 12.26 24.60
CA ALA A 13 1.89 12.95 23.38
C ALA A 13 1.62 11.88 22.31
N PHE A 14 0.35 11.69 21.95
CA PHE A 14 -0.03 10.92 20.77
C PHE A 14 0.46 11.69 19.55
N GLN A 15 1.58 11.24 18.97
CA GLN A 15 2.02 11.70 17.67
C GLN A 15 1.01 11.17 16.64
N ALA A 16 0.05 12.01 16.27
CA ALA A 16 -0.85 11.71 15.16
C ALA A 16 -0.01 11.76 13.87
N GLN A 17 0.52 10.60 13.48
CA GLN A 17 1.12 10.43 12.16
C GLN A 17 0.00 10.71 11.14
N ALA A 18 0.25 11.66 10.24
CA ALA A 18 -0.70 11.97 9.17
C ALA A 18 -0.74 10.78 8.21
N GLN A 19 -1.69 9.88 8.44
CA GLN A 19 -1.94 8.75 7.56
C GLN A 19 -2.70 9.26 6.34
N ASP A 20 -2.16 8.97 5.17
CA ASP A 20 -2.71 9.35 3.88
C ASP A 20 -3.56 8.23 3.26
N LYS A 21 -3.56 7.01 3.82
CA LYS A 21 -4.34 5.89 3.28
C LYS A 21 -4.90 4.97 4.34
N TYR A 22 -6.15 4.56 4.13
CA TYR A 22 -6.88 3.59 4.95
C TYR A 22 -7.50 2.50 4.09
N VAL A 23 -7.34 1.25 4.49
CA VAL A 23 -7.99 0.09 3.87
C VAL A 23 -9.03 -0.44 4.83
N CYS A 24 -10.29 -0.44 4.41
CA CYS A 24 -11.44 -0.85 5.22
C CYS A 24 -12.09 -2.11 4.64
N LYS A 25 -12.19 -3.18 5.43
CA LYS A 25 -12.69 -4.48 4.95
C LYS A 25 -13.82 -5.00 5.83
N SER A 26 -14.85 -5.57 5.21
CA SER A 26 -15.92 -6.28 5.90
C SER A 26 -16.45 -7.41 5.01
N GLY A 27 -16.36 -8.65 5.49
CA GLY A 27 -16.62 -9.84 4.68
C GLY A 27 -15.80 -9.83 3.39
N ASN A 28 -16.48 -9.89 2.24
CA ASN A 28 -15.87 -9.85 0.91
C ASN A 28 -15.81 -8.43 0.30
N SER A 29 -16.13 -7.40 1.06
CA SER A 29 -16.11 -6.00 0.58
C SER A 29 -14.87 -5.27 1.06
N GLU A 30 -14.18 -4.63 0.13
CA GLU A 30 -13.03 -3.77 0.38
C GLU A 30 -13.34 -2.32 -0.05
N ARG A 31 -12.86 -1.38 0.75
CA ARG A 31 -12.96 0.06 0.54
C ARG A 31 -11.62 0.70 0.83
N VAL A 32 -11.23 1.68 0.03
CA VAL A 32 -9.98 2.43 0.23
C VAL A 32 -10.32 3.89 0.37
N ILE A 33 -9.78 4.53 1.41
CA ILE A 33 -9.79 5.98 1.59
C ILE A 33 -8.35 6.43 1.39
N GLU A 34 -8.11 7.36 0.48
CA GLU A 34 -6.76 7.81 0.13
C GLU A 34 -6.73 9.33 -0.04
N VAL A 35 -5.73 9.97 0.54
CA VAL A 35 -5.43 11.38 0.34
C VAL A 35 -4.47 11.47 -0.84
N VAL A 36 -4.91 12.19 -1.88
CA VAL A 36 -4.14 12.40 -3.11
C VAL A 36 -3.66 13.84 -3.13
N TYR A 37 -2.34 14.04 -3.25
CA TYR A 37 -1.72 15.35 -3.43
C TYR A 37 -1.38 15.56 -4.91
N THR A 38 -1.72 16.73 -5.45
CA THR A 38 -1.40 17.04 -6.86
C THR A 38 0.10 17.27 -7.09
N ASN A 39 0.82 17.71 -6.06
CA ASN A 39 2.26 17.94 -6.11
C ASN A 39 2.95 17.07 -5.04
N PRO A 40 3.97 16.28 -5.38
CA PRO A 40 4.63 15.39 -4.42
C PRO A 40 5.38 16.15 -3.31
N ASP A 41 5.83 17.37 -3.58
CA ASP A 41 6.58 18.20 -2.63
C ASP A 41 5.68 19.15 -1.80
N SER A 42 4.35 19.04 -1.91
CA SER A 42 3.41 19.92 -1.22
C SER A 42 2.18 19.15 -0.71
N SER A 43 1.76 19.45 0.51
CA SER A 43 0.55 18.89 1.11
C SER A 43 -0.75 19.58 0.66
N VAL A 44 -0.67 20.55 -0.25
CA VAL A 44 -1.83 21.18 -0.90
C VAL A 44 -1.51 21.53 -2.36
N PRO A 45 -2.51 21.53 -3.27
CA PRO A 45 -3.89 21.08 -3.05
C PRO A 45 -3.95 19.56 -2.79
N CYS A 46 -5.00 19.13 -2.07
CA CYS A 46 -5.25 17.73 -1.72
C CYS A 46 -6.70 17.34 -2.02
N GLU A 47 -6.92 16.05 -2.26
CA GLU A 47 -8.23 15.43 -2.43
C GLU A 47 -8.34 14.17 -1.55
N VAL A 48 -9.54 13.82 -1.10
CA VAL A 48 -9.82 12.55 -0.42
C VAL A 48 -10.65 11.67 -1.34
N HIS A 49 -10.03 10.62 -1.84
CA HIS A 49 -10.61 9.65 -2.74
C HIS A 49 -11.17 8.48 -1.93
N TYR A 50 -12.36 8.03 -2.30
CA TYR A 50 -13.00 6.86 -1.73
C TYR A 50 -13.33 5.86 -2.82
N THR A 51 -12.63 4.73 -2.79
CA THR A 51 -12.77 3.65 -3.77
C THR A 51 -13.54 2.50 -3.14
N LYS A 52 -14.58 2.05 -3.82
CA LYS A 52 -15.41 0.87 -3.49
C LYS A 52 -15.69 0.08 -4.77
N ALA A 53 -16.35 -1.07 -4.66
CA ALA A 53 -16.64 -1.94 -5.81
C ALA A 53 -17.36 -1.24 -6.99
N SER A 54 -18.16 -0.20 -6.71
CA SER A 54 -18.87 0.55 -7.75
C SER A 54 -18.04 1.64 -8.44
N GLY A 55 -16.81 1.90 -7.97
CA GLY A 55 -15.93 2.96 -8.48
C GLY A 55 -15.33 3.85 -7.40
N THR A 56 -14.75 4.95 -7.84
CA THR A 56 -14.05 5.94 -6.99
C THR A 56 -14.79 7.27 -7.00
N GLU A 57 -14.90 7.89 -5.83
CA GLU A 57 -15.53 9.20 -5.62
C GLU A 57 -14.57 10.12 -4.88
N VAL A 58 -14.51 11.41 -5.29
CA VAL A 58 -13.81 12.45 -4.51
C VAL A 58 -14.79 13.00 -3.48
N LEU A 59 -14.52 12.76 -2.20
CA LEU A 59 -15.40 13.16 -1.11
C LEU A 59 -15.11 14.57 -0.61
N TRP A 60 -13.83 14.95 -0.60
CA TRP A 60 -13.35 16.23 -0.11
C TRP A 60 -12.14 16.71 -0.91
N GLN A 61 -11.93 18.02 -0.92
CA GLN A 61 -10.75 18.65 -1.50
C GLN A 61 -10.40 19.93 -0.74
N ALA A 62 -9.13 20.30 -0.72
CA ALA A 62 -8.66 21.59 -0.21
C ALA A 62 -7.53 22.13 -1.07
N SER A 63 -7.57 23.44 -1.36
CA SER A 63 -6.54 24.08 -2.20
C SER A 63 -5.38 24.66 -1.40
N HIS A 64 -5.61 25.06 -0.16
CA HIS A 64 -4.66 25.85 0.63
C HIS A 64 -4.61 25.47 2.13
N GLU A 65 -5.40 24.50 2.57
CA GLU A 65 -5.50 24.12 3.98
C GLU A 65 -4.75 22.81 4.22
N LYS A 66 -3.52 22.92 4.71
CA LYS A 66 -2.70 21.75 5.09
C LYS A 66 -3.37 20.98 6.23
N GLY A 67 -3.37 19.65 6.15
CA GLY A 67 -3.96 18.78 7.17
C GLY A 67 -5.47 18.57 7.03
N TYR A 68 -6.16 19.30 6.14
CA TYR A 68 -7.60 19.18 5.97
C TYR A 68 -7.98 17.78 5.47
N CYS A 69 -7.34 17.31 4.40
CA CYS A 69 -7.70 16.05 3.76
C CYS A 69 -7.37 14.84 4.65
N GLU A 70 -6.24 14.88 5.35
CA GLU A 70 -5.78 13.85 6.29
C GLU A 70 -6.75 13.73 7.47
N THR A 71 -7.17 14.87 8.04
CA THR A 71 -8.18 14.91 9.10
C THR A 71 -9.51 14.33 8.62
N LYS A 72 -9.93 14.65 7.39
CA LYS A 72 -11.17 14.11 6.80
C LYS A 72 -11.07 12.61 6.53
N ALA A 73 -9.95 12.13 6.00
CA ALA A 73 -9.71 10.72 5.73
C ALA A 73 -9.75 9.90 7.03
N GLN A 74 -9.05 10.37 8.08
CA GLN A 74 -9.07 9.73 9.40
C GLN A 74 -10.49 9.66 9.97
N ALA A 75 -11.18 10.80 10.04
CA ALA A 75 -12.53 10.87 10.60
C ALA A 75 -13.50 9.96 9.83
N PHE A 76 -13.33 9.83 8.51
CA PHE A 76 -14.16 8.95 7.71
C PHE A 76 -13.84 7.46 7.94
N ALA A 77 -12.56 7.10 8.09
CA ALA A 77 -12.16 5.74 8.47
C ALA A 77 -12.71 5.34 9.85
N GLU A 78 -12.65 6.25 10.83
CA GLU A 78 -13.27 6.07 12.15
C GLU A 78 -14.79 5.91 12.04
N LYS A 79 -15.44 6.71 11.17
CA LYS A 79 -16.87 6.58 10.90
C LYS A 79 -17.22 5.22 10.32
N LEU A 80 -16.48 4.73 9.31
CA LEU A 80 -16.71 3.40 8.75
C LEU A 80 -16.51 2.30 9.80
N THR A 81 -15.49 2.44 10.66
CA THR A 81 -15.25 1.53 11.78
C THR A 81 -16.44 1.51 12.75
N SER A 82 -17.01 2.68 13.08
CA SER A 82 -18.21 2.78 13.92
C SER A 82 -19.46 2.14 13.30
N LEU A 83 -19.47 1.96 11.97
CA LEU A 83 -20.53 1.30 11.22
C LEU A 83 -20.26 -0.20 11.01
N GLY A 84 -19.25 -0.78 11.67
CA GLY A 84 -18.92 -2.19 11.56
C GLY A 84 -18.05 -2.55 10.35
N ILE A 85 -17.40 -1.56 9.73
CA ILE A 85 -16.43 -1.76 8.64
C ILE A 85 -15.04 -1.34 9.17
N PRO A 86 -14.30 -2.26 9.80
CA PRO A 86 -13.01 -1.92 10.38
C PRO A 86 -12.02 -1.44 9.32
N CYS A 87 -11.26 -0.40 9.68
CA CYS A 87 -10.23 0.20 8.83
C CYS A 87 -8.83 0.02 9.44
N THR A 88 -7.83 -0.10 8.58
CA THR A 88 -6.42 -0.13 8.95
C THR A 88 -5.69 0.95 8.17
N ALA A 89 -4.88 1.76 8.86
CA ALA A 89 -4.00 2.71 8.20
C ALA A 89 -2.90 1.94 7.44
N ALA A 90 -2.64 2.34 6.20
CA ALA A 90 -1.58 1.79 5.39
C ALA A 90 -0.62 2.93 5.07
N SER A 91 0.64 2.80 5.46
CA SER A 91 1.66 3.72 4.99
C SER A 91 1.87 3.50 3.49
N SER A 92 1.98 4.57 2.72
CA SER A 92 2.36 4.56 1.30
C SER A 92 3.80 4.07 1.06
N ASP A 93 4.57 3.82 2.13
CA ASP A 93 5.92 3.24 2.13
C ASP A 93 5.97 1.95 2.99
N GLU A 94 5.36 0.86 2.53
CA GLU A 94 5.69 -0.47 3.05
C GLU A 94 5.79 -1.48 1.89
N SER A 95 7.01 -1.55 1.36
CA SER A 95 7.54 -2.72 0.68
C SER A 95 7.41 -3.94 1.59
N ILE A 96 6.49 -4.84 1.22
CA ILE A 96 6.46 -6.28 1.50
C ILE A 96 7.39 -6.72 2.64
N SER A 97 6.90 -6.64 3.88
CA SER A 97 7.40 -7.50 4.95
C SER A 97 6.91 -8.91 4.67
N HIS A 98 7.70 -9.61 3.84
CA HIS A 98 7.60 -11.04 3.63
C HIS A 98 7.49 -11.71 5.00
N LYS A 99 6.34 -12.36 5.23
CA LYS A 99 6.17 -13.39 6.24
C LYS A 99 7.24 -14.45 6.01
N SER A 100 8.40 -14.28 6.63
CA SER A 100 9.47 -15.26 6.70
C SER A 100 8.98 -16.40 7.59
N MET A 101 8.24 -17.32 6.99
CA MET A 101 8.12 -18.69 7.46
C MET A 101 9.02 -19.55 6.56
N THR A 102 10.33 -19.46 6.78
CA THR A 102 11.26 -20.46 6.25
C THR A 102 11.19 -21.69 7.16
N GLN A 103 10.22 -22.57 6.86
CA GLN A 103 10.25 -23.94 7.36
C GLN A 103 11.12 -24.78 6.43
N THR A 104 12.24 -25.24 7.00
CA THR A 104 12.78 -26.60 6.87
C THR A 104 12.61 -27.29 5.52
N THR A 105 13.73 -27.52 4.83
CA THR A 105 14.16 -28.88 4.45
C THR A 105 15.66 -28.85 4.17
N ALA A 106 16.36 -29.77 4.83
CA ALA A 106 17.79 -29.98 4.70
C ALA A 106 18.15 -30.56 3.32
N GLU A 107 19.24 -30.04 2.75
CA GLU A 107 20.14 -30.71 1.80
C GLU A 107 20.60 -32.06 2.42
N PRO A 108 20.82 -33.18 1.68
CA PRO A 108 21.81 -33.18 0.61
C PRO A 108 21.64 -34.17 -0.56
N THR A 109 22.32 -33.85 -1.67
CA THR A 109 23.37 -34.70 -2.29
C THR A 109 23.39 -34.61 -3.83
N ALA A 110 24.60 -34.33 -4.33
CA ALA A 110 25.19 -34.72 -5.61
C ALA A 110 24.62 -34.17 -6.93
N GLN A 111 25.39 -33.22 -7.46
CA GLN A 111 25.82 -33.01 -8.85
C GLN A 111 25.96 -34.30 -9.71
N PRO A 112 26.36 -34.24 -11.00
CA PRO A 112 26.14 -33.25 -12.08
C PRO A 112 25.90 -33.93 -13.45
N GLN A 113 24.96 -33.53 -14.33
CA GLN A 113 25.05 -33.93 -15.74
C GLN A 113 24.60 -32.84 -16.71
N ALA A 114 25.61 -32.26 -17.38
CA ALA A 114 25.51 -31.67 -18.69
C ALA A 114 25.06 -32.74 -19.70
N VAL A 115 24.08 -32.43 -20.52
CA VAL A 115 23.97 -33.05 -21.85
C VAL A 115 23.49 -32.00 -22.84
N GLU A 116 24.47 -31.49 -23.56
CA GLU A 116 24.37 -30.93 -24.90
C GLU A 116 23.86 -32.04 -25.85
N VAL A 117 22.73 -31.84 -26.54
CA VAL A 117 22.44 -32.52 -27.81
C VAL A 117 21.80 -31.54 -28.78
N GLN A 118 22.59 -31.23 -29.79
CA GLN A 118 22.24 -30.60 -31.06
C GLN A 118 21.37 -31.54 -31.90
N ALA A 119 20.52 -30.97 -32.77
CA ALA A 119 20.28 -31.35 -34.17
C ALA A 119 18.82 -31.03 -34.60
N PRO A 120 18.50 -30.91 -35.90
CA PRO A 120 19.28 -30.39 -37.02
C PRO A 120 18.50 -29.38 -37.90
N VAL A 121 19.32 -28.64 -38.65
CA VAL A 121 19.05 -27.79 -39.83
C VAL A 121 18.17 -28.46 -40.91
N GLU A 122 17.15 -27.75 -41.44
CA GLU A 122 17.08 -27.15 -42.80
C GLU A 122 16.26 -27.98 -43.82
N PRO A 123 15.89 -27.50 -45.04
CA PRO A 123 15.72 -26.12 -45.57
C PRO A 123 14.44 -26.00 -46.48
N SER A 124 14.42 -24.97 -47.36
CA SER A 124 13.71 -24.91 -48.67
C SER A 124 12.26 -24.37 -48.67
N THR A 125 11.83 -23.36 -49.44
CA THR A 125 12.38 -22.68 -50.64
C THR A 125 11.60 -21.37 -50.92
N ALA A 126 12.33 -20.35 -51.41
CA ALA A 126 12.00 -19.22 -52.33
C ALA A 126 10.55 -18.66 -52.43
N ALA A 127 10.28 -17.36 -52.21
CA ALA A 127 10.58 -16.16 -53.04
C ALA A 127 9.87 -16.12 -54.42
N PRO A 128 9.61 -14.96 -55.09
CA PRO A 128 10.14 -13.61 -54.83
C PRO A 128 9.13 -12.43 -54.91
N ALA A 129 9.69 -11.23 -54.73
CA ALA A 129 9.13 -9.88 -54.71
C ALA A 129 8.64 -9.34 -56.07
N VAL A 130 7.84 -8.25 -56.07
CA VAL A 130 7.98 -7.06 -56.96
C VAL A 130 7.35 -5.81 -56.29
N SER A 131 8.11 -4.71 -56.24
CA SER A 131 7.72 -3.33 -55.90
C SER A 131 6.93 -2.64 -57.02
N GLN A 132 6.05 -1.69 -56.68
CA GLN A 132 6.04 -0.31 -57.19
C GLN A 132 5.25 0.59 -56.24
#